data_AF-A0A4R4LJR9-F1
#
_entry.id   AF-A0A4R4LJR9-F1
#
_cell.length_a   1.000
_cell.length_b   1.000
_cell.length_c   1.000
_cell.angle_alpha   90.00
_cell.angle_beta   90.00
_cell.angle_gamma   90.00
#
_symmetry.space_group_name_H-M   'P 1'
#
loop_
_entity.id
_entity.type
_entity.pdbx_description
1 polymer ?
#
loop_
_entity_poly.entity_id
_entity_poly.type
_entity_poly.pdbx_seq_one_letter_code
_entity_poly.pdbx_strand_id
1 'polypeptide(L)'
;MSQLVPRIRETTISDWQRKIRGHARRIDYYKALDTCLETVVPGTVFTGADARHRLAEEVGVSSGSTLYNLVGDKKQKYPSLRVAVSGTPLLDLLPAGAVEALIAEAKVWSHWPHREGWLAGLAATAPDDRRWAATTLISRMADWAARTPRLAAAEHAAAPLIAVQDLCLILDGEAAPADAAALLARVVELAAGPLGTEPDTVLDTAYDDLMRLGFEHPRYVRDALSRAGAGLGELAYLLNRVDGATRGAVADRLEPVLAEIMRLTDPDELRSAPQKRREA
;
A
#
# COMPACT_ATOMS: atom_id res chain seq x y z
N MET A 1 1.48 -17.86 17.68
CA MET A 1 1.19 -18.42 16.35
C MET A 1 1.31 -17.30 15.34
N SER A 2 2.07 -17.50 14.28
CA SER A 2 2.22 -16.49 13.22
C SER A 2 0.87 -16.18 12.58
N GLN A 3 0.50 -14.91 12.49
CA GLN A 3 -0.78 -14.47 11.94
C GLN A 3 -0.66 -13.55 10.73
N LEU A 4 0.54 -13.05 10.40
CA LEU A 4 0.69 -12.08 9.30
C LEU A 4 0.37 -12.71 7.94
N VAL A 5 1.06 -13.79 7.56
CA VAL A 5 0.85 -14.44 6.26
C VAL A 5 -0.59 -14.95 6.08
N PRO A 6 -1.23 -15.63 7.06
CA PRO A 6 -2.66 -15.98 6.96
C PRO A 6 -3.57 -14.76 6.76
N ARG A 7 -3.38 -13.68 7.51
CA ARG A 7 -4.15 -12.43 7.35
C ARG A 7 -4.00 -11.84 5.95
N ILE A 8 -2.78 -11.85 5.40
CA ILE A 8 -2.54 -11.37 4.03
C ILE A 8 -3.21 -12.30 3.01
N ARG A 9 -3.23 -13.62 3.21
CA ARG A 9 -3.92 -14.56 2.30
C ARG A 9 -5.44 -14.38 2.28
N GLU A 10 -6.02 -13.94 3.39
CA GLU A 10 -7.47 -13.87 3.62
C GLU A 10 -8.02 -12.45 3.46
N THR A 11 -7.59 -11.75 2.42
CA THR A 11 -8.09 -10.41 2.10
C THR A 11 -9.27 -10.41 1.14
N THR A 12 -10.05 -9.34 1.16
CA THR A 12 -11.19 -9.15 0.25
C THR A 12 -10.77 -9.19 -1.23
N ILE A 13 -9.58 -8.67 -1.56
CA ILE A 13 -9.06 -8.72 -2.94
C ILE A 13 -8.55 -10.13 -3.27
N SER A 14 -7.98 -10.86 -2.31
CA SER A 14 -7.63 -12.28 -2.48
C SER A 14 -8.87 -13.13 -2.77
N ASP A 15 -9.96 -12.91 -2.04
CA ASP A 15 -11.25 -13.57 -2.27
C ASP A 15 -11.82 -13.26 -3.65
N TRP A 16 -11.79 -11.98 -4.04
CA TRP A 16 -12.21 -11.55 -5.36
C TRP A 16 -11.39 -12.25 -6.46
N GLN A 17 -10.06 -12.26 -6.33
CA GLN A 17 -9.18 -12.84 -7.33
C GLN A 17 -9.41 -14.35 -7.47
N ARG A 18 -9.61 -15.06 -6.35
CA ARG A 18 -10.00 -16.49 -6.38
C ARG A 18 -11.30 -16.73 -7.14
N LYS A 19 -12.30 -15.85 -6.99
CA LYS A 19 -13.59 -15.96 -7.69
C LYS A 19 -13.46 -15.70 -9.20
N ILE A 20 -12.61 -14.76 -9.60
CA ILE A 20 -12.50 -14.34 -11.02
C ILE A 20 -11.42 -15.08 -11.82
N ARG A 21 -10.53 -15.85 -11.17
CA ARG A 21 -9.39 -16.55 -11.81
C ARG A 21 -9.77 -17.46 -12.97
N GLY A 22 -11.01 -17.96 -13.01
CA GLY A 22 -11.53 -18.81 -14.09
C GLY A 22 -12.44 -18.07 -15.09
N HIS A 23 -12.61 -16.75 -14.97
CA HIS A 23 -13.56 -16.02 -15.80
C HIS A 23 -12.96 -15.66 -17.16
N ALA A 24 -13.06 -16.60 -18.11
CA ALA A 24 -12.44 -16.52 -19.45
C ALA A 24 -12.56 -15.15 -20.10
N ARG A 25 -13.78 -14.61 -20.20
CA ARG A 25 -14.03 -13.31 -20.85
C ARG A 25 -13.22 -12.17 -20.22
N ARG A 26 -13.06 -12.17 -18.91
CA ARG A 26 -12.35 -11.10 -18.20
C ARG A 26 -10.84 -11.23 -18.42
N ILE A 27 -10.33 -12.46 -18.47
CA ILE A 27 -8.95 -12.76 -18.86
C ILE A 27 -8.68 -12.32 -20.31
N ASP A 28 -9.62 -12.55 -21.24
CA ASP A 28 -9.49 -12.09 -22.62
C ASP A 28 -9.35 -10.57 -22.68
N TYR A 29 -10.15 -9.83 -21.91
CA TYR A 29 -10.02 -8.37 -21.80
C TYR A 29 -8.69 -7.92 -21.15
N TYR A 30 -8.18 -8.64 -20.15
CA TYR A 30 -6.87 -8.31 -19.56
C TYR A 30 -5.73 -8.50 -20.57
N LYS A 31 -5.77 -9.58 -21.36
CA LYS A 31 -4.80 -9.83 -22.43
C LYS A 31 -4.93 -8.80 -23.55
N ALA A 32 -6.15 -8.48 -23.95
CA ALA A 32 -6.42 -7.45 -24.95
C ALA A 32 -5.93 -6.07 -24.49
N LEU A 33 -6.07 -5.75 -23.21
CA LEU A 33 -5.52 -4.53 -22.63
C LEU A 33 -4.00 -4.49 -22.75
N ASP A 34 -3.31 -5.58 -22.44
CA ASP A 34 -1.85 -5.68 -22.58
C ASP A 34 -1.42 -5.43 -24.03
N THR A 35 -2.05 -6.11 -25.01
CA THR A 35 -1.82 -5.87 -26.45
C THR A 35 -2.08 -4.42 -26.84
N CYS A 36 -3.20 -3.83 -26.38
CA CYS A 36 -3.54 -2.45 -26.69
C CYS A 36 -2.49 -1.48 -26.15
N LEU A 37 -2.05 -1.65 -24.90
CA LEU A 37 -1.09 -0.77 -24.25
C LEU A 37 0.30 -0.81 -24.90
N GLU A 38 0.71 -1.93 -25.50
CA GLU A 38 1.96 -2.00 -26.27
C GLU A 38 1.99 -1.06 -27.49
N THR A 39 0.82 -0.80 -28.07
CA THR A 39 0.69 0.10 -29.23
C THR A 39 0.44 1.55 -28.85
N VAL A 40 0.26 1.87 -27.56
CA VAL A 40 0.03 3.23 -27.09
C VAL A 40 1.37 3.97 -26.99
N VAL A 41 1.39 5.18 -27.55
CA VAL A 41 2.56 6.07 -27.45
C VAL A 41 2.82 6.38 -25.97
N PRO A 42 4.07 6.20 -25.47
CA PRO A 42 4.42 6.53 -24.09
C PRO A 42 3.93 7.93 -23.69
N GLY A 43 3.32 8.04 -22.51
CA GLY A 43 2.76 9.30 -22.00
C GLY A 43 1.36 9.64 -22.49
N THR A 44 0.75 8.81 -23.33
CA THR A 44 -0.65 8.99 -23.76
C THR A 44 -1.60 8.24 -22.83
N VAL A 45 -2.70 8.86 -22.43
CA VAL A 45 -3.72 8.24 -21.58
C VAL A 45 -4.59 7.29 -22.41
N PHE A 46 -4.68 6.02 -21.99
CA PHE A 46 -5.54 5.02 -22.61
C PHE A 46 -6.91 4.95 -21.92
N THR A 47 -7.83 5.82 -22.33
CA THR A 47 -9.16 6.01 -21.70
C THR A 47 -10.27 6.23 -22.74
N GLY A 48 -11.52 6.33 -22.28
CA GLY A 48 -12.62 6.90 -23.06
C GLY A 48 -13.30 5.93 -24.02
N ALA A 49 -13.97 6.45 -25.04
CA ALA A 49 -14.69 5.64 -26.03
C ALA A 49 -13.74 4.85 -26.94
N ASP A 50 -12.63 5.49 -27.35
CA ASP A 50 -11.68 4.89 -28.29
C ASP A 50 -10.98 3.68 -27.67
N ALA A 51 -10.49 3.79 -26.43
CA ALA A 51 -9.89 2.67 -25.72
C ALA A 51 -10.87 1.50 -25.58
N ARG A 52 -12.15 1.77 -25.30
CA ARG A 52 -13.19 0.73 -25.22
C ARG A 52 -13.44 0.04 -26.55
N HIS A 53 -13.45 0.79 -27.64
CA HIS A 53 -13.65 0.22 -28.97
C HIS A 53 -12.49 -0.69 -29.36
N ARG A 54 -11.25 -0.23 -29.13
CA ARG A 54 -10.03 -1.01 -29.39
C ARG A 54 -9.99 -2.29 -28.57
N LEU A 55 -10.35 -2.24 -27.28
CA LEU A 55 -10.47 -3.43 -26.43
C LEU A 55 -11.54 -4.41 -26.95
N ALA A 56 -12.69 -3.90 -27.40
CA ALA A 56 -13.76 -4.73 -27.93
C ALA A 56 -13.33 -5.43 -29.23
N GLU A 57 -12.66 -4.71 -30.13
CA GLU A 57 -12.10 -5.24 -31.38
C GLU A 57 -11.07 -6.33 -31.11
N GLU A 58 -10.12 -6.09 -30.21
CA GLU A 58 -9.07 -7.05 -29.83
C GLU A 58 -9.65 -8.33 -29.20
N VAL A 59 -10.75 -8.23 -28.44
CA VAL A 59 -11.48 -9.39 -27.89
C VAL A 59 -12.40 -10.06 -28.92
N GLY A 60 -12.59 -9.47 -30.10
CA GLY A 60 -13.47 -9.98 -31.15
C GLY A 60 -14.97 -9.82 -30.83
N VAL A 61 -15.35 -8.76 -30.13
CA VAL A 61 -16.76 -8.44 -29.82
C VAL A 61 -17.21 -7.14 -30.47
N SER A 62 -18.44 -7.13 -30.98
CA SER A 62 -18.99 -6.00 -31.75
C SER A 62 -19.47 -4.82 -30.90
N SER A 63 -19.45 -4.92 -29.56
CA SER A 63 -19.96 -3.87 -28.68
C SER A 63 -19.11 -3.66 -27.41
N GLY A 64 -18.68 -2.42 -27.19
CA GLY A 64 -18.03 -1.99 -25.94
C GLY A 64 -18.94 -2.00 -24.70
N SER A 65 -20.23 -2.32 -24.85
CA SER A 65 -21.17 -2.48 -23.73
C SER A 65 -20.86 -3.69 -22.83
N THR A 66 -20.17 -4.70 -23.38
CA THR A 66 -19.71 -5.86 -22.60
C THR A 66 -18.73 -5.46 -21.49
N LEU A 67 -17.90 -4.43 -21.72
CA LEU A 67 -16.97 -3.95 -20.71
C LEU A 67 -17.69 -3.40 -19.47
N TYR A 68 -18.73 -2.57 -19.65
CA TYR A 68 -19.50 -2.05 -18.51
C TYR A 68 -20.17 -3.18 -17.70
N ASN A 69 -20.59 -4.25 -18.36
CA ASN A 69 -21.13 -5.41 -17.67
C ASN A 69 -20.05 -6.16 -16.87
N LEU A 70 -18.80 -6.16 -17.35
CA LEU A 70 -17.67 -6.83 -16.70
C LEU A 70 -17.15 -6.06 -15.47
N VAL A 71 -17.01 -4.73 -15.55
CA VAL A 71 -16.40 -3.93 -14.48
C VAL A 71 -17.41 -3.13 -13.66
N GLY A 72 -18.70 -3.16 -14.03
CA GLY A 72 -19.75 -2.36 -13.39
C GLY A 72 -20.14 -2.80 -11.98
N ASP A 73 -20.89 -1.93 -11.30
CA ASP A 73 -21.18 -2.00 -9.85
C ASP A 73 -22.33 -2.93 -9.45
N LYS A 74 -22.77 -3.83 -10.35
CA LYS A 74 -23.87 -4.75 -10.06
C LYS A 74 -23.37 -5.97 -9.29
N LYS A 75 -24.11 -6.39 -8.26
CA LYS A 75 -23.88 -7.69 -7.61
C LYS A 75 -24.12 -8.81 -8.62
N GLN A 76 -23.03 -9.37 -9.11
CA GLN A 76 -23.02 -10.49 -10.06
C GLN A 76 -22.31 -11.69 -9.44
N LYS A 77 -22.44 -12.86 -10.08
CA LYS A 77 -21.68 -14.07 -9.72
C LYS A 77 -20.16 -13.82 -9.71
N TYR A 78 -19.69 -12.91 -10.56
CA TYR A 78 -18.30 -12.45 -10.65
C TYR A 78 -18.27 -10.93 -10.46
N PRO A 79 -18.17 -10.45 -9.21
CA PRO A 79 -18.18 -9.01 -8.94
C PRO A 79 -16.91 -8.32 -9.46
N SER A 80 -17.00 -7.03 -9.78
CA SER A 80 -15.83 -6.20 -10.05
C SER A 80 -14.99 -5.99 -8.80
N LEU A 81 -13.72 -5.59 -8.98
CA LEU A 81 -12.84 -5.24 -7.87
C LEU A 81 -13.45 -4.11 -7.02
N ARG A 82 -14.11 -3.15 -7.68
CA ARG A 82 -14.86 -2.06 -7.03
C ARG A 82 -15.95 -2.57 -6.10
N VAL A 83 -16.75 -3.53 -6.55
CA VAL A 83 -17.77 -4.18 -5.70
C VAL A 83 -17.11 -4.94 -4.56
N ALA A 84 -15.98 -5.60 -4.79
CA ALA A 84 -15.27 -6.35 -3.76
C ALA A 84 -14.76 -5.44 -2.64
N VAL A 85 -14.18 -4.28 -2.96
CA VAL A 85 -13.65 -3.34 -1.95
C VAL A 85 -14.67 -2.32 -1.45
N SER A 86 -15.94 -2.46 -1.84
CA SER A 86 -17.02 -1.58 -1.40
C SER A 86 -17.14 -1.60 0.13
N GLY A 87 -17.20 -0.41 0.74
CA GLY A 87 -17.21 -0.23 2.20
C GLY A 87 -15.83 -0.29 2.86
N THR A 88 -14.75 -0.31 2.07
CA THR A 88 -13.37 -0.16 2.57
C THR A 88 -12.78 1.17 2.09
N PRO A 89 -11.78 1.74 2.79
CA PRO A 89 -11.10 2.95 2.31
C PRO A 89 -10.29 2.75 1.01
N LEU A 90 -10.10 1.50 0.56
CA LEU A 90 -9.48 1.19 -0.72
C LEU A 90 -10.36 1.59 -1.92
N LEU A 91 -11.67 1.79 -1.70
CA LEU A 91 -12.59 2.22 -2.75
C LEU A 91 -12.22 3.59 -3.32
N ASP A 92 -11.69 4.48 -2.48
CA ASP A 92 -11.31 5.86 -2.85
C ASP A 92 -10.08 5.90 -3.75
N LEU A 93 -9.32 4.79 -3.81
CA LEU A 93 -8.16 4.63 -4.69
C LEU A 93 -8.55 4.11 -6.08
N LEU A 94 -9.80 3.67 -6.27
CA LEU A 94 -10.24 3.13 -7.55
C LEU A 94 -10.81 4.22 -8.47
N PRO A 95 -10.41 4.22 -9.74
CA PRO A 95 -10.97 5.13 -10.73
C PRO A 95 -12.44 4.78 -11.03
N ALA A 96 -13.22 5.77 -11.46
CA ALA A 96 -14.64 5.62 -11.77
C ALA A 96 -14.92 5.13 -13.20
N GLY A 97 -13.98 5.30 -14.12
CA GLY A 97 -14.14 4.93 -15.53
C GLY A 97 -13.97 3.43 -15.77
N ALA A 98 -14.63 2.91 -16.81
CA ALA A 98 -14.65 1.47 -17.07
C ALA A 98 -13.32 0.90 -17.59
N VAL A 99 -12.55 1.70 -18.34
CA VAL A 99 -11.23 1.30 -18.84
C VAL A 99 -10.23 1.30 -17.70
N GLU A 100 -10.30 2.32 -16.87
CA GLU A 100 -9.45 2.52 -15.70
C GLU A 100 -9.74 1.46 -14.63
N ALA A 101 -11.01 1.10 -14.42
CA ALA A 101 -11.39 -0.03 -13.59
C ALA A 101 -10.81 -1.35 -14.15
N LEU A 102 -10.85 -1.56 -15.48
CA LEU A 102 -10.22 -2.73 -16.10
C LEU A 102 -8.70 -2.74 -15.89
N ILE A 103 -8.03 -1.58 -16.00
CA ILE A 103 -6.59 -1.44 -15.73
C ILE A 103 -6.29 -1.82 -14.27
N ALA A 104 -7.05 -1.31 -13.31
CA ALA A 104 -6.87 -1.64 -11.90
C ALA A 104 -7.02 -3.16 -11.64
N GLU A 105 -8.01 -3.79 -12.28
CA GLU A 105 -8.21 -5.23 -12.19
C GLU A 105 -7.10 -6.05 -12.86
N ALA A 106 -6.64 -5.63 -14.03
CA ALA A 106 -5.54 -6.26 -14.75
C ALA A 106 -4.21 -6.16 -14.01
N LYS A 107 -3.96 -5.05 -13.30
CA LYS A 107 -2.81 -4.89 -12.39
C LYS A 107 -2.85 -5.91 -11.25
N VAL A 108 -4.01 -6.10 -10.61
CA VAL A 108 -4.15 -7.16 -9.58
C VAL A 108 -3.95 -8.55 -10.18
N TRP A 109 -4.51 -8.81 -11.36
CA TRP A 109 -4.39 -10.10 -12.02
C TRP A 109 -2.95 -10.44 -12.41
N SER A 110 -2.24 -9.51 -13.03
CA SER A 110 -0.84 -9.69 -13.47
C SER A 110 0.14 -9.77 -12.30
N HIS A 111 -0.12 -9.04 -11.20
CA HIS A 111 0.70 -9.11 -9.99
C HIS A 111 0.50 -10.41 -9.18
N TRP A 112 -0.62 -11.11 -9.36
CA TRP A 112 -0.98 -12.27 -8.54
C TRP A 112 0.10 -13.37 -8.45
N PRO A 113 0.78 -13.80 -9.53
CA PRO A 113 1.86 -14.78 -9.43
C PRO A 113 3.05 -14.30 -8.59
N HIS A 114 3.40 -13.01 -8.67
CA HIS A 114 4.48 -12.40 -7.87
C HIS A 114 4.13 -12.44 -6.38
N ARG A 115 2.87 -12.11 -6.06
CA ARG A 115 2.33 -12.16 -4.71
C ARG A 115 2.34 -13.57 -4.12
N GLU A 116 1.88 -14.57 -4.87
CA GLU A 116 1.87 -15.97 -4.40
C GLU A 116 3.28 -16.48 -4.10
N GLY A 117 4.24 -16.18 -4.99
CA GLY A 117 5.65 -16.52 -4.78
C GLY A 117 6.24 -15.82 -3.55
N TRP A 118 5.93 -14.53 -3.36
CA TRP A 118 6.32 -13.76 -2.19
C TRP A 118 5.75 -14.34 -0.88
N LEU A 119 4.44 -14.64 -0.83
CA LEU A 119 3.81 -15.21 0.36
C LEU A 119 4.32 -16.61 0.71
N ALA A 120 4.66 -17.42 -0.29
CA ALA A 120 5.33 -18.70 -0.06
C ALA A 120 6.72 -18.51 0.56
N GLY A 121 7.49 -17.53 0.05
CA GLY A 121 8.80 -17.17 0.60
C GLY A 121 8.73 -16.66 2.05
N LEU A 122 7.78 -15.78 2.36
CA LEU A 122 7.56 -15.28 3.72
C LEU A 122 7.20 -16.40 4.70
N ALA A 123 6.29 -17.29 4.30
CA ALA A 123 5.88 -18.42 5.13
C ALA A 123 7.05 -19.34 5.51
N ALA A 124 8.03 -19.48 4.62
CA ALA A 124 9.19 -20.34 4.82
C ALA A 124 10.33 -19.69 5.63
N THR A 125 10.51 -18.37 5.52
CA THR A 125 11.73 -17.69 6.01
C THR A 125 11.50 -16.84 7.26
N ALA A 126 10.45 -16.02 7.27
CA ALA A 126 10.21 -15.06 8.35
C ALA A 126 8.71 -14.69 8.38
N PRO A 127 7.84 -15.60 8.85
CA PRO A 127 6.39 -15.47 8.66
C PRO A 127 5.75 -14.34 9.48
N ASP A 128 6.45 -13.78 10.47
CA ASP A 128 5.97 -12.68 11.33
C ASP A 128 6.81 -11.40 11.25
N ASP A 129 7.89 -11.38 10.46
CA ASP A 129 8.72 -10.18 10.35
C ASP A 129 8.07 -9.19 9.38
N ARG A 130 7.37 -8.19 9.96
CA ARG A 130 6.68 -7.14 9.21
C ARG A 130 7.65 -6.27 8.40
N ARG A 131 8.85 -6.00 8.92
CA ARG A 131 9.83 -5.16 8.20
C ARG A 131 10.38 -5.92 6.99
N TRP A 132 10.70 -7.20 7.19
CA TRP A 132 11.07 -8.08 6.09
C TRP A 132 9.95 -8.24 5.06
N ALA A 133 8.70 -8.45 5.52
CA ALA A 133 7.55 -8.53 4.64
C ALA A 133 7.36 -7.25 3.81
N ALA A 134 7.49 -6.07 4.43
CA ALA A 134 7.36 -4.81 3.73
C ALA A 134 8.48 -4.57 2.72
N THR A 135 9.74 -4.76 3.11
CA THR A 135 10.90 -4.58 2.21
C THR A 135 10.86 -5.54 1.02
N THR A 136 10.54 -6.81 1.26
CA THR A 136 10.40 -7.79 0.17
C THR A 136 9.17 -7.54 -0.72
N LEU A 137 8.09 -6.95 -0.20
CA LEU A 137 6.96 -6.50 -1.02
C LEU A 137 7.40 -5.41 -2.01
N ILE A 138 8.23 -4.44 -1.59
CA ILE A 138 8.77 -3.40 -2.47
C ILE A 138 9.59 -4.02 -3.61
N SER A 139 10.51 -4.94 -3.29
CA SER A 139 11.30 -5.62 -4.33
C SER A 139 10.43 -6.42 -5.32
N ARG A 140 9.34 -7.03 -4.83
CA ARG A 140 8.40 -7.79 -5.69
C ARG A 140 7.56 -6.88 -6.57
N MET A 141 7.19 -5.72 -6.06
CA MET A 141 6.52 -4.68 -6.82
C MET A 141 7.41 -4.13 -7.93
N ALA A 142 8.70 -3.91 -7.65
CA ALA A 142 9.67 -3.52 -8.66
C ALA A 142 9.86 -4.60 -9.75
N ASP A 143 10.02 -5.87 -9.37
CA ASP A 143 10.12 -6.99 -10.34
C ASP A 143 8.86 -7.14 -11.21
N TRP A 144 7.67 -6.97 -10.64
CA TRP A 144 6.42 -6.95 -11.41
C TRP A 144 6.39 -5.77 -12.39
N ALA A 145 6.66 -4.55 -11.92
CA ALA A 145 6.61 -3.35 -12.76
C ALA A 145 7.60 -3.43 -13.93
N ALA A 146 8.80 -3.98 -13.69
CA ALA A 146 9.81 -4.20 -14.72
C ALA A 146 9.38 -5.22 -15.80
N ARG A 147 8.58 -6.22 -15.44
CA ARG A 147 8.09 -7.26 -16.38
C ARG A 147 6.84 -6.85 -17.16
N THR A 148 6.06 -5.91 -16.63
CA THR A 148 4.84 -5.41 -17.28
C THR A 148 4.86 -3.88 -17.38
N PRO A 149 5.88 -3.26 -18.02
CA PRO A 149 6.13 -1.82 -17.90
C PRO A 149 4.98 -0.95 -18.44
N ARG A 150 4.31 -1.40 -19.52
CA ARG A 150 3.16 -0.67 -20.10
C ARG A 150 1.96 -0.66 -19.18
N LEU A 151 1.60 -1.83 -18.66
CA LEU A 151 0.52 -1.95 -17.69
C LEU A 151 0.88 -1.23 -16.38
N ALA A 152 2.12 -1.34 -15.93
CA ALA A 152 2.64 -0.67 -14.74
C ALA A 152 2.45 0.85 -14.84
N ALA A 153 2.89 1.46 -15.95
CA ALA A 153 2.80 2.91 -16.19
C ALA A 153 1.37 3.44 -16.38
N ALA A 154 0.40 2.60 -16.80
CA ALA A 154 -0.98 3.01 -17.00
C ALA A 154 -1.61 3.58 -15.71
N GLU A 155 -2.58 4.49 -15.80
CA GLU A 155 -3.20 5.15 -14.64
C GLU A 155 -2.17 5.75 -13.67
N HIS A 156 -1.25 6.58 -14.20
CA HIS A 156 -0.24 7.30 -13.40
C HIS A 156 0.57 6.38 -12.48
N ALA A 157 1.02 5.25 -13.02
CA ALA A 157 1.80 4.26 -12.26
C ALA A 157 1.13 3.71 -10.98
N ALA A 158 -0.20 3.81 -10.86
CA ALA A 158 -0.93 3.33 -9.70
C ALA A 158 -0.59 1.85 -9.39
N ALA A 159 -0.25 1.53 -8.15
CA ALA A 159 0.10 0.16 -7.79
C ALA A 159 -1.12 -0.79 -7.87
N PRO A 160 -0.91 -2.12 -8.05
CA PRO A 160 -1.96 -3.11 -7.86
C PRO A 160 -2.60 -2.94 -6.48
N LEU A 161 -3.92 -2.77 -6.43
CA LEU A 161 -4.64 -2.49 -5.18
C LEU A 161 -4.43 -3.59 -4.12
N ILE A 162 -4.15 -4.82 -4.56
CA ILE A 162 -3.81 -5.92 -3.64
C ILE A 162 -2.50 -5.68 -2.89
N ALA A 163 -1.48 -5.11 -3.55
CA ALA A 163 -0.21 -4.79 -2.90
C ALA A 163 -0.39 -3.64 -1.90
N VAL A 164 -1.25 -2.66 -2.21
CA VAL A 164 -1.64 -1.60 -1.26
C VAL A 164 -2.30 -2.21 -0.02
N GLN A 165 -3.26 -3.11 -0.22
CA GLN A 165 -3.92 -3.81 0.90
C GLN A 165 -2.94 -4.64 1.73
N ASP A 166 -2.02 -5.35 1.08
CA ASP A 166 -0.99 -6.15 1.74
C ASP A 166 -0.05 -5.24 2.59
N LEU A 167 0.39 -4.10 2.04
CA LEU A 167 1.20 -3.14 2.78
C LEU A 167 0.45 -2.56 3.97
N CYS A 168 -0.82 -2.15 3.81
CA CYS A 168 -1.64 -1.68 4.92
C CYS A 168 -1.77 -2.72 6.05
N LEU A 169 -1.83 -4.02 5.73
CA LEU A 169 -1.89 -5.09 6.72
C LEU A 169 -0.54 -5.33 7.41
N ILE A 170 0.57 -5.23 6.67
CA ILE A 170 1.92 -5.32 7.23
C ILE A 170 2.17 -4.17 8.20
N LEU A 171 1.78 -2.96 7.81
CA LEU A 171 1.82 -1.76 8.65
C LEU A 171 0.72 -1.77 9.72
N ASP A 172 -0.22 -2.71 9.67
CA ASP A 172 -1.25 -2.99 10.67
C ASP A 172 -2.13 -1.79 11.05
N GLY A 173 -2.24 -0.77 10.19
CA GLY A 173 -2.97 0.48 10.44
C GLY A 173 -2.09 1.69 10.76
N GLU A 174 -0.76 1.57 10.70
CA GLU A 174 0.15 2.71 10.89
C GLU A 174 0.11 3.74 9.74
N ALA A 175 -0.44 3.36 8.58
CA ALA A 175 -0.51 4.20 7.39
C ALA A 175 -1.91 4.21 6.78
N ALA A 176 -2.34 5.37 6.29
CA ALA A 176 -3.56 5.45 5.51
C ALA A 176 -3.36 4.74 4.15
N PRO A 177 -4.41 4.14 3.57
CA PRO A 177 -4.27 3.49 2.27
C PRO A 177 -3.79 4.40 1.15
N ALA A 178 -4.08 5.70 1.21
CA ALA A 178 -3.56 6.69 0.26
C ALA A 178 -2.03 6.81 0.34
N ASP A 179 -1.45 6.83 1.55
CA ASP A 179 0.00 6.93 1.74
C ASP A 179 0.72 5.66 1.27
N ALA A 180 0.14 4.49 1.59
CA ALA A 180 0.63 3.20 1.09
C ALA A 180 0.56 3.12 -0.44
N ALA A 181 -0.53 3.61 -1.05
CA ALA A 181 -0.68 3.67 -2.50
C ALA A 181 0.33 4.62 -3.13
N ALA A 182 0.58 5.79 -2.53
CA ALA A 182 1.56 6.76 -3.03
C ALA A 182 2.99 6.21 -3.00
N LEU A 183 3.38 5.56 -1.91
CA LEU A 183 4.69 4.89 -1.82
C LEU A 183 4.84 3.82 -2.91
N LEU A 184 3.84 2.94 -3.05
CA LEU A 184 3.91 1.87 -4.05
C LEU A 184 3.83 2.40 -5.49
N ALA A 185 3.10 3.47 -5.76
CA ALA A 185 3.11 4.13 -7.06
C ALA A 185 4.51 4.66 -7.39
N ARG A 186 5.19 5.31 -6.43
CA ARG A 186 6.58 5.76 -6.60
C ARG A 186 7.53 4.60 -6.91
N VAL A 187 7.38 3.46 -6.23
CA VAL A 187 8.15 2.24 -6.51
C VAL A 187 7.92 1.76 -7.96
N VAL A 188 6.67 1.78 -8.41
CA VAL A 188 6.31 1.41 -9.79
C VAL A 188 6.92 2.38 -10.80
N GLU A 189 6.88 3.69 -10.55
CA GLU A 189 7.50 4.72 -11.41
C GLU A 189 9.02 4.54 -11.52
N LEU A 190 9.69 4.28 -10.39
CA LEU A 190 11.13 4.08 -10.35
C LEU A 190 11.55 2.84 -11.14
N ALA A 191 10.83 1.73 -10.96
CA ALA A 191 11.11 0.46 -11.63
C ALA A 191 10.75 0.47 -13.12
N ALA A 192 9.65 1.13 -13.51
CA ALA A 192 9.26 1.28 -14.92
C ALA A 192 10.06 2.36 -15.66
N GLY A 193 10.80 3.21 -14.93
CA GLY A 193 11.54 4.35 -15.45
C GLY A 193 13.05 4.29 -15.17
N PRO A 194 13.61 5.28 -14.45
CA PRO A 194 15.05 5.58 -14.45
C PRO A 194 15.94 4.54 -13.75
N LEU A 195 15.40 3.75 -12.81
CA LEU A 195 16.18 2.74 -12.08
C LEU A 195 16.10 1.36 -12.76
N GLY A 196 15.18 1.17 -13.70
CA GLY A 196 15.06 -0.05 -14.49
C GLY A 196 14.84 -1.31 -13.65
N THR A 197 15.47 -2.40 -14.07
CA THR A 197 15.18 -3.76 -13.61
C THR A 197 15.85 -4.16 -12.28
N GLU A 198 16.54 -3.24 -11.58
CA GLU A 198 17.28 -3.56 -10.35
C GLU A 198 16.42 -3.33 -9.10
N PRO A 199 15.85 -4.39 -8.48
CA PRO A 199 14.89 -4.22 -7.38
C PRO A 199 15.54 -3.68 -6.11
N ASP A 200 16.84 -3.94 -5.91
CA ASP A 200 17.59 -3.49 -4.74
C ASP A 200 17.78 -1.98 -4.75
N THR A 201 18.11 -1.39 -5.92
CA THR A 201 18.23 0.07 -6.06
C THR A 201 16.90 0.80 -5.82
N VAL A 202 15.80 0.20 -6.30
CA VAL A 202 14.45 0.73 -6.03
C VAL A 202 14.12 0.65 -4.54
N LEU A 203 14.45 -0.47 -3.88
CA LEU A 203 14.27 -0.62 -2.44
C LEU A 203 15.10 0.40 -1.67
N ASP A 204 16.38 0.55 -1.97
CA ASP A 204 17.26 1.53 -1.31
C ASP A 204 16.71 2.95 -1.42
N THR A 205 16.17 3.30 -2.60
CA THR A 205 15.57 4.62 -2.84
C THR A 205 14.26 4.81 -2.06
N ALA A 206 13.44 3.77 -1.93
CA ALA A 206 12.15 3.81 -1.24
C ALA A 206 12.25 3.51 0.26
N TYR A 207 13.44 3.13 0.76
CA TYR A 207 13.62 2.58 2.10
C TYR A 207 13.24 3.56 3.20
N ASP A 208 13.75 4.78 3.12
CA ASP A 208 13.49 5.81 4.14
C ASP A 208 12.02 6.20 4.17
N ASP A 209 11.35 6.25 3.02
CA ASP A 209 9.91 6.49 2.96
C ASP A 209 9.13 5.34 3.61
N LEU A 210 9.53 4.09 3.34
CA LEU A 210 8.92 2.92 3.96
C LEU A 210 9.11 2.91 5.49
N MET A 211 10.31 3.26 5.96
CA MET A 211 10.61 3.32 7.39
C MET A 211 9.78 4.41 8.06
N ARG A 212 9.73 5.62 7.48
CA ARG A 212 8.84 6.72 7.92
C ARG A 212 7.37 6.32 7.97
N LEU A 213 6.93 5.54 6.98
CA LEU A 213 5.52 5.18 6.83
C LEU A 213 5.00 4.29 7.96
N GLY A 214 5.83 3.45 8.58
CA GLY A 214 5.33 2.60 9.66
C GLY A 214 6.33 1.83 10.53
N PHE A 215 7.63 2.15 10.46
CA PHE A 215 8.66 1.45 11.24
C PHE A 215 9.55 2.37 12.11
N GLU A 216 9.63 3.67 11.84
CA GLU A 216 10.49 4.60 12.59
C GLU A 216 10.07 4.84 14.04
N HIS A 217 8.78 4.69 14.35
CA HIS A 217 8.27 4.88 15.71
C HIS A 217 7.47 3.65 16.15
N PRO A 218 7.95 2.92 17.16
CA PRO A 218 7.17 1.84 17.76
C PRO A 218 5.81 2.38 18.22
N ARG A 219 4.73 1.65 17.95
CA ARG A 219 3.36 2.03 18.35
C ARG A 219 3.25 2.56 19.76
N TYR A 220 3.90 1.90 20.72
CA TYR A 220 3.86 2.29 22.12
C TYR A 220 4.50 3.67 22.36
N VAL A 221 5.54 4.04 21.60
CA VAL A 221 6.16 5.37 21.65
C VAL A 221 5.17 6.39 21.09
N ARG A 222 4.53 6.08 19.96
CA ARG A 222 3.55 6.98 19.33
C ARG A 222 2.30 7.19 20.20
N ASP A 223 1.78 6.12 20.80
CA ASP A 223 0.66 6.16 21.74
C ASP A 223 1.03 6.87 23.05
N ALA A 224 2.26 6.72 23.52
CA ALA A 224 2.76 7.45 24.68
C ALA A 224 2.90 8.94 24.35
N LEU A 225 3.45 9.30 23.20
CA LEU A 225 3.59 10.69 22.73
C LEU A 225 2.24 11.35 22.48
N SER A 226 1.27 10.64 21.90
CA SER A 226 -0.10 11.16 21.68
C SER A 226 -0.82 11.44 23.01
N ARG A 227 -0.74 10.50 23.97
CA ARG A 227 -1.28 10.70 25.32
C ARG A 227 -0.58 11.83 26.07
N ALA A 228 0.75 11.92 25.97
CA ALA A 228 1.51 13.01 26.55
C ALA A 228 1.14 14.36 25.91
N GLY A 229 0.99 14.42 24.59
CA GLY A 229 0.60 15.63 23.85
C GLY A 229 -0.77 16.16 24.25
N ALA A 230 -1.76 15.28 24.44
CA ALA A 230 -3.09 15.67 24.93
C ALA A 230 -3.01 16.30 26.35
N GLY A 231 -2.26 15.67 27.26
CA GLY A 231 -2.06 16.19 28.61
C GLY A 231 -1.26 17.50 28.64
N LEU A 232 -0.25 17.64 27.78
CA LEU A 232 0.53 18.88 27.64
C LEU A 232 -0.29 20.02 27.07
N GLY A 233 -1.20 19.75 26.12
CA GLY A 233 -2.14 20.75 25.59
C GLY A 233 -3.09 21.28 26.67
N GLU A 234 -3.61 20.39 27.52
CA GLU A 234 -4.47 20.76 28.65
C GLU A 234 -3.69 21.54 29.72
N LEU A 235 -2.47 21.13 30.05
CA LEU A 235 -1.57 21.88 30.93
C LEU A 235 -1.25 23.27 30.38
N ALA A 236 -0.94 23.40 29.10
CA ALA A 236 -0.68 24.69 28.45
C ALA A 236 -1.90 25.61 28.50
N TYR A 237 -3.11 25.06 28.32
CA TYR A 237 -4.36 25.79 28.48
C TYR A 237 -4.56 26.29 29.92
N LEU A 238 -4.32 25.45 30.92
CA LEU A 238 -4.46 25.81 32.33
C LEU A 238 -3.37 26.81 32.79
N LEU A 239 -2.14 26.66 32.32
CA LEU A 239 -1.01 27.53 32.66
C LEU A 239 -1.22 28.98 32.22
N ASN A 240 -1.93 29.19 31.11
CA ASN A 240 -2.33 30.52 30.64
C ASN A 240 -3.41 31.19 31.51
N ARG A 241 -4.06 30.45 32.41
CA ARG A 241 -5.13 30.95 33.29
C ARG A 241 -4.74 31.15 34.75
N VAL A 242 -3.54 30.73 35.14
CA VAL A 242 -3.02 30.89 36.51
C VAL A 242 -2.02 32.05 36.60
N ASP A 243 -1.86 32.58 37.82
CA ASP A 243 -0.91 33.64 38.12
C ASP A 243 0.56 33.22 37.95
N GLY A 244 1.45 34.21 37.93
CA GLY A 244 2.87 34.00 37.67
C GLY A 244 3.58 33.12 38.72
N ALA A 245 3.15 33.19 39.98
CA ALA A 245 3.74 32.39 41.06
C ALA A 245 3.39 30.90 40.90
N THR A 246 2.13 30.61 40.56
CA THR A 246 1.65 29.25 40.29
C THR A 246 2.28 28.69 39.02
N ARG A 247 2.45 29.53 37.98
CA ARG A 247 3.12 29.14 36.74
C ARG A 247 4.58 28.75 36.96
N GLY A 248 5.31 29.51 37.80
CA GLY A 248 6.68 29.18 38.20
C GLY A 248 6.77 27.83 38.92
N ALA A 249 5.90 27.60 39.91
CA ALA A 249 5.87 26.33 40.66
C ALA A 249 5.54 25.10 39.80
N VAL A 250 4.74 25.28 38.74
CA VAL A 250 4.45 24.21 37.78
C VAL A 250 5.63 23.97 36.83
N ALA A 251 6.31 25.04 36.37
CA ALA A 251 7.51 24.92 35.54
C ALA A 251 8.62 24.14 36.27
N ASP A 252 8.89 24.50 37.53
CA ASP A 252 9.90 23.83 38.38
C ASP A 252 9.61 22.33 38.56
N ARG A 253 8.34 21.92 38.48
CA ARG A 253 7.91 20.52 38.57
C ARG A 253 7.97 19.78 37.23
N LEU A 254 7.70 20.46 36.11
CA LEU A 254 7.64 19.84 34.79
C LEU A 254 9.02 19.75 34.11
N GLU A 255 9.92 20.68 34.40
CA GLU A 255 11.27 20.73 33.82
C GLU A 255 12.07 19.42 33.99
N PRO A 256 12.17 18.80 35.19
CA PRO A 256 12.89 17.54 35.33
C PRO A 256 12.21 16.36 34.60
N VAL A 257 10.88 16.39 34.49
CA VAL A 257 10.12 15.34 33.78
C VAL A 257 10.35 15.45 32.27
N LEU A 258 10.33 16.66 31.72
CA LEU A 258 10.61 16.91 30.30
C LEU A 258 12.06 16.58 29.95
N ALA A 259 13.02 16.93 30.82
CA ALA A 259 14.42 16.59 30.64
C ALA A 259 14.64 15.06 30.59
N GLU A 260 13.97 14.30 31.46
CA GLU A 260 14.05 12.84 31.47
C GLU A 260 13.35 12.21 30.25
N ILE A 261 12.21 12.74 29.81
CA ILE A 261 11.56 12.30 28.57
C ILE A 261 12.48 12.54 27.38
N MET A 262 13.07 13.73 27.25
CA MET A 262 13.99 14.06 26.17
C MET A 262 15.20 13.12 26.13
N ARG A 263 15.78 12.81 27.29
CA ARG A 263 16.87 11.85 27.45
C ARG A 263 16.48 10.45 26.98
N LEU A 264 15.30 9.98 27.39
CA LEU A 264 14.77 8.66 27.02
C LEU A 264 14.34 8.53 25.55
N THR A 265 14.08 9.67 24.88
CA THR A 265 13.77 9.71 23.44
C THR A 265 14.98 10.02 22.58
N ASP A 266 16.17 10.20 23.16
CA ASP A 266 17.40 10.44 22.41
C ASP A 266 17.79 9.19 21.59
N PRO A 267 17.91 9.32 20.25
CA PRO A 267 18.29 8.22 19.38
C PRO A 267 19.62 7.55 19.75
N ASP A 268 20.54 8.25 20.39
CA ASP A 268 21.86 7.73 20.76
C ASP A 268 21.83 6.91 22.06
N GLU A 269 20.95 7.25 23.01
CA GLU A 269 20.71 6.42 24.21
C GLU A 269 19.90 5.15 23.88
N LEU A 270 18.94 5.23 22.96
CA LEU A 270 18.15 4.08 22.52
C LEU A 270 18.99 3.00 21.80
N ARG A 271 20.09 3.40 21.13
CA ARG A 271 21.04 2.47 20.48
C ARG A 271 22.04 1.84 21.44
N SER A 272 22.28 2.45 22.60
CA SER A 272 23.29 2.03 23.58
C SER A 272 22.71 1.27 24.79
N ALA A 273 21.39 1.10 24.87
CA ALA A 273 20.76 0.25 25.87
C ALA A 273 21.18 -1.23 25.69
N PRO A 274 21.76 -1.89 26.72
CA PRO A 274 22.20 -3.27 26.60
C PRO A 274 21.02 -4.19 26.35
N GLN A 275 21.10 -4.95 25.26
CA GLN A 275 20.17 -5.99 24.84
C GLN A 275 20.17 -7.11 25.90
N LYS A 276 19.44 -6.90 27.01
CA LYS A 276 19.33 -7.91 28.07
C LYS A 276 18.63 -9.14 27.48
N ARG A 277 19.45 -10.19 27.37
CA ARG A 277 19.13 -11.57 27.01
C ARG A 277 17.70 -11.97 27.37
N ARG A 278 16.91 -12.30 26.35
CA ARG A 278 15.79 -13.23 26.49
C ARG A 278 16.39 -14.64 26.52
N GLU A 279 16.80 -15.09 27.69
CA GLU A 279 16.93 -16.50 28.04
C GLU A 279 15.98 -16.76 29.21
N ALA A 280 14.79 -17.27 28.88
CA ALA A 280 13.92 -18.09 29.72
C ALA A 280 12.92 -18.80 28.80
#